data_AF-R1E425-F1
#
_entry.id   AF-R1E425-F1
#
_cell.length_a   1.000
_cell.length_b   1.000
_cell.length_c   1.000
_cell.angle_alpha   90.00
_cell.angle_beta   90.00
_cell.angle_gamma   90.00
#
_symmetry.space_group_name_H-M   'P 1'
#
loop_
_entity.id
_entity.type
_entity.pdbx_description
1 polymer ?
#
loop_
_entity_poly.entity_id
_entity_poly.type
_entity_poly.pdbx_seq_one_letter_code
_entity_poly.pdbx_strand_id
1 'polypeptide(L)'
;MWDSVKAISNTLASSVEQVGGAVLDGGAAVTETMAAVGEQVGGAVLDVGEQVGGAVLDIGEQVGGAVLDGGAAIAGTSSWLVDEATDHLDKMALGHRCGGTSNVPSATLSAQQTGSAVATAAVATAAAATAAAAAATPSDGGRSFAASRYKTLYEEMPRVTYAYELQRALHSFVRACASHPTMRVPAPEGDAFFGRLLNEALAAGGVAEILDEAALSRFAVRVWTSQQLWGGREFCSLLNQAIREDGTRAPATLRPAVILCRAINDVLCCGNRKSGASEWPSGPGALPPLLGQWVSASWSSEADATFRGGALPAEHEPFFTVGRRFRTCMFVATSFDEAVARQFMARAPADMQPVLWRVRFDPVRRCKHVNYVGALSTASSREAEFLFPPYSVFSVLRLERSQRHLMVELQAAVDNLHEPIELPLAPWS
;
A
#
# COMPACT_ATOMS: atom_id res chain seq x y z
N MET A 1 -51.25 54.57 -25.44
CA MET A 1 -50.93 53.49 -24.48
C MET A 1 -50.75 52.15 -25.18
N TRP A 2 -51.73 51.67 -25.95
CA TRP A 2 -51.62 50.38 -26.68
C TRP A 2 -50.50 50.34 -27.73
N ASP A 3 -50.31 51.42 -28.50
CA ASP A 3 -49.24 51.49 -29.50
C ASP A 3 -47.84 51.51 -28.87
N SER A 4 -47.70 52.12 -27.69
CA SER A 4 -46.46 52.12 -26.92
C SER A 4 -46.10 50.71 -26.41
N VAL A 5 -47.11 49.94 -25.97
CA VAL A 5 -46.93 48.54 -25.56
C VAL A 5 -46.51 47.67 -26.75
N LYS A 6 -47.13 47.85 -27.91
CA LYS A 6 -46.71 47.15 -29.15
C LYS A 6 -45.29 47.49 -29.57
N ALA A 7 -44.90 48.77 -29.51
CA ALA A 7 -43.56 49.20 -29.84
C ALA A 7 -42.51 48.54 -28.92
N ILE A 8 -42.75 48.51 -27.60
CA ILE A 8 -41.88 47.85 -26.63
C ILE A 8 -41.79 46.34 -26.89
N SER A 9 -42.93 45.68 -27.16
CA SER A 9 -42.97 44.25 -27.48
C SER A 9 -42.14 43.90 -28.71
N ASN A 10 -42.22 44.71 -29.77
CA ASN A 10 -41.46 44.49 -31.00
C ASN A 10 -39.96 44.69 -30.77
N THR A 11 -39.56 45.70 -29.99
CA THR A 11 -38.15 45.93 -29.64
C THR A 11 -37.58 44.76 -28.81
N LEU A 12 -38.35 44.23 -27.87
CA LEU A 12 -37.95 43.07 -27.07
C LEU A 12 -37.81 41.81 -27.93
N ALA A 13 -38.75 41.54 -28.83
CA ALA A 13 -38.66 40.41 -29.74
C ALA A 13 -37.40 40.49 -30.62
N SER A 14 -37.14 41.67 -31.20
CA SER A 14 -35.93 41.90 -32.01
C SER A 14 -34.64 41.72 -31.20
N SER A 15 -34.62 42.16 -29.94
CA SER A 15 -33.45 41.99 -29.06
C SER A 15 -33.21 40.51 -28.72
N VAL A 16 -34.27 39.74 -28.48
CA VAL A 16 -34.18 38.30 -28.20
C VAL A 16 -33.66 37.54 -29.43
N GLU A 17 -34.14 37.87 -30.63
CA GLU A 17 -33.62 37.27 -31.87
C GLU A 17 -32.14 37.58 -32.09
N GLN A 18 -31.72 38.83 -31.84
CA GLN A 18 -30.32 39.23 -31.99
C GLN A 18 -29.40 38.50 -31.00
N VAL A 19 -29.80 38.40 -29.73
CA VAL A 19 -29.02 37.68 -28.71
C VAL A 19 -29.01 36.18 -29.01
N GLY A 20 -30.14 35.61 -29.41
CA GLY A 20 -30.25 34.19 -29.79
C GLY A 20 -29.32 33.84 -30.96
N GLY A 21 -29.29 34.68 -32.01
CA GLY A 21 -28.37 34.52 -33.14
C GLY A 21 -26.91 34.57 -32.71
N ALA A 22 -26.51 35.58 -31.93
CA ALA A 22 -25.13 35.72 -31.45
C ALA A 22 -24.67 34.53 -30.59
N VAL A 23 -25.57 33.95 -29.77
CA VAL A 23 -25.27 32.75 -28.97
C VAL A 23 -25.09 31.52 -29.86
N LEU A 24 -25.93 31.34 -30.88
CA LEU A 24 -25.81 30.22 -31.81
C LEU A 24 -24.54 30.32 -32.66
N ASP A 25 -24.22 31.51 -33.18
CA ASP A 25 -22.99 31.76 -33.94
C ASP A 25 -21.74 31.55 -33.07
N GLY A 26 -21.78 31.99 -31.81
CA GLY A 26 -20.71 31.72 -30.84
C GLY A 26 -20.54 30.22 -30.54
N GLY A 27 -21.64 29.48 -30.43
CA GLY A 27 -21.61 28.02 -30.25
C GLY A 27 -21.02 27.28 -31.45
N ALA A 28 -21.33 27.73 -32.67
CA ALA A 28 -20.77 27.17 -33.91
C ALA A 28 -19.25 27.41 -33.97
N ALA A 29 -18.78 28.64 -33.67
CA ALA A 29 -17.36 28.99 -33.67
C ALA A 29 -16.56 28.19 -32.63
N VAL A 30 -17.12 27.96 -31.44
CA VAL A 30 -16.50 27.10 -30.42
C VAL A 30 -16.39 25.66 -30.91
N THR A 31 -17.44 25.13 -31.54
CA THR A 31 -17.44 23.75 -32.07
C THR A 31 -16.39 23.56 -33.15
N GLU A 32 -16.26 24.51 -34.08
CA GLU A 32 -15.22 24.50 -35.13
C GLU A 32 -13.81 24.58 -34.53
N THR A 33 -13.61 25.44 -33.53
CA THR A 33 -12.33 25.55 -32.82
C THR A 33 -11.96 24.25 -32.11
N MET A 34 -12.92 23.60 -31.43
CA MET A 34 -12.67 22.33 -30.76
C MET A 34 -12.38 21.20 -31.74
N ALA A 35 -13.02 21.19 -32.91
CA ALA A 35 -12.73 20.22 -33.97
C ALA A 35 -11.30 20.38 -34.50
N ALA A 36 -10.86 21.61 -34.77
CA ALA A 36 -9.50 21.91 -35.22
C ALA A 36 -8.44 21.52 -34.17
N VAL A 37 -8.69 21.80 -32.89
CA VAL A 37 -7.81 21.36 -31.79
C VAL A 37 -7.76 19.85 -31.70
N GLY A 38 -8.90 19.17 -31.88
CA GLY A 38 -8.96 17.70 -31.90
C GLY A 38 -8.12 17.08 -33.02
N GLU A 39 -8.18 17.64 -34.23
CA GLU A 39 -7.36 17.21 -35.37
C GLU A 39 -5.87 17.43 -35.11
N GLN A 40 -5.49 18.61 -34.58
CA GLN A 40 -4.10 18.93 -34.25
C GLN A 40 -3.52 17.99 -33.18
N VAL A 41 -4.29 17.73 -32.11
CA VAL A 41 -3.87 16.81 -31.04
C VAL A 41 -3.80 15.37 -31.55
N GLY A 42 -4.77 14.94 -32.35
CA GLY A 42 -4.80 13.61 -32.96
C GLY A 42 -3.58 13.35 -33.84
N GLY A 43 -3.21 14.32 -34.70
CA GLY A 43 -2.01 14.25 -35.53
C GLY A 43 -0.74 14.15 -34.69
N ALA A 44 -0.57 15.03 -33.69
CA ALA A 44 0.60 15.01 -32.81
C ALA A 44 0.76 13.68 -32.04
N VAL A 45 -0.34 13.06 -31.61
CA VAL A 45 -0.31 11.75 -30.94
C VAL A 45 0.12 10.63 -31.90
N LEU A 46 -0.34 10.66 -33.15
CA LEU A 46 0.09 9.70 -34.19
C LEU A 46 1.58 9.84 -34.51
N ASP A 47 2.08 11.07 -34.66
CA ASP A 47 3.50 11.35 -34.93
C ASP A 47 4.40 10.83 -33.79
N VAL A 48 4.00 11.06 -32.53
CA VAL A 48 4.73 10.52 -31.36
C VAL A 48 4.67 8.99 -31.34
N GLY A 49 3.52 8.40 -31.71
CA GLY A 49 3.38 6.95 -31.83
C GLY A 49 4.32 6.33 -32.87
N GLU A 50 4.45 6.97 -34.03
CA GLU A 50 5.38 6.53 -35.10
C GLU A 50 6.85 6.66 -34.66
N GLN A 51 7.23 7.76 -34.02
CA GLN A 51 8.58 7.96 -33.49
C GLN A 51 8.94 6.92 -32.43
N VAL A 52 8.04 6.65 -31.47
CA VAL A 52 8.26 5.64 -30.44
C VAL A 52 8.32 4.23 -31.06
N GLY A 53 7.44 3.93 -32.01
CA GLY A 53 7.44 2.65 -32.72
C GLY A 53 8.76 2.38 -33.46
N GLY A 54 9.27 3.40 -34.17
CA GLY A 54 10.59 3.33 -34.83
C GLY A 54 11.73 3.11 -33.84
N ALA A 55 11.78 3.89 -32.75
CA ALA A 55 12.83 3.75 -31.73
C ALA A 55 12.83 2.37 -31.06
N VAL A 56 11.65 1.77 -30.83
CA VAL A 56 11.54 0.41 -30.27
C VAL A 56 12.06 -0.64 -31.26
N LEU A 57 11.78 -0.49 -32.56
CA LEU A 57 12.30 -1.39 -33.60
C LEU A 57 13.84 -1.30 -33.67
N ASP A 58 14.41 -0.10 -33.66
CA ASP A 58 15.86 0.12 -33.69
C ASP A 58 16.56 -0.51 -32.47
N ILE A 59 15.98 -0.37 -31.27
CA ILE A 59 16.49 -1.03 -30.06
C ILE A 59 16.42 -2.55 -30.21
N GLY A 60 15.31 -3.07 -30.76
CA GLY A 60 15.15 -4.50 -31.02
C GLY A 60 16.23 -5.06 -31.94
N GLU A 61 16.56 -4.33 -33.02
CA GLU A 61 17.63 -4.71 -33.95
C GLU A 61 19.00 -4.68 -33.29
N GLN A 62 19.32 -3.64 -32.51
CA GLN A 62 20.59 -3.55 -31.77
C GLN A 62 20.76 -4.67 -30.75
N VAL A 63 19.72 -4.96 -29.97
CA VAL A 63 19.74 -6.05 -28.97
C VAL A 63 19.86 -7.40 -29.68
N GLY A 64 19.10 -7.62 -30.75
CA GLY A 64 19.19 -8.84 -31.57
C GLY A 64 20.59 -9.07 -32.12
N GLY A 65 21.22 -8.04 -32.68
CA GLY A 65 22.60 -8.09 -33.16
C GLY A 65 23.60 -8.42 -32.05
N ALA A 66 23.52 -7.72 -30.92
CA ALA A 66 24.41 -7.97 -29.78
C ALA A 66 24.30 -9.39 -29.20
N VAL A 67 23.08 -9.97 -29.18
CA VAL A 67 22.86 -11.35 -28.74
C VAL A 67 23.48 -12.35 -29.73
N LEU A 68 23.33 -12.12 -31.03
CA LEU A 68 23.93 -12.98 -32.07
C LEU A 68 25.47 -12.93 -32.01
N ASP A 69 26.04 -11.74 -31.85
CA ASP A 69 27.48 -11.54 -31.71
C ASP A 69 28.03 -12.20 -30.43
N GLY A 70 27.31 -12.05 -29.31
CA GLY A 70 27.64 -12.71 -28.05
C GLY A 70 27.59 -14.24 -28.16
N GLY A 71 26.58 -14.77 -28.85
CA GLY A 71 26.47 -16.20 -29.15
C GLY A 71 27.64 -16.73 -29.98
N ALA A 72 28.06 -15.99 -31.01
CA ALA A 72 29.22 -16.34 -31.82
C ALA A 72 30.54 -16.33 -31.01
N ALA A 73 30.72 -15.35 -30.12
CA ALA A 73 31.88 -15.28 -29.23
C ALA A 73 31.95 -16.44 -28.23
N ILE A 74 30.80 -16.82 -27.65
CA ILE A 74 30.70 -17.98 -26.75
C ILE A 74 30.99 -19.28 -27.51
N ALA A 75 30.46 -19.43 -28.73
CA ALA A 75 30.74 -20.59 -29.58
C ALA A 75 32.24 -20.72 -29.91
N GLY A 76 32.91 -19.60 -30.22
CA GLY A 76 34.35 -19.57 -30.45
C GLY A 76 35.16 -19.95 -29.21
N THR A 77 34.79 -19.43 -28.03
CA THR A 77 35.45 -19.76 -26.76
C THR A 77 35.25 -21.22 -26.38
N SER A 78 34.07 -21.77 -26.66
CA SER A 78 33.76 -23.18 -26.41
C SER A 78 34.59 -24.11 -27.31
N SER A 79 34.80 -23.75 -28.58
CA SER A 79 35.70 -24.48 -29.47
C SER A 79 37.13 -24.52 -28.94
N TRP A 80 37.65 -23.35 -28.51
CA TRP A 80 39.00 -23.27 -27.93
C TRP A 80 39.15 -24.11 -26.65
N LEU A 81 38.16 -24.08 -25.74
CA LEU A 81 38.18 -24.90 -24.52
C LEU A 81 38.16 -26.40 -24.82
N VAL A 82 37.45 -26.84 -25.86
CA VAL A 82 37.45 -28.24 -26.29
C VAL A 82 38.81 -28.64 -26.85
N ASP A 83 39.45 -27.77 -27.63
CA ASP A 83 40.79 -28.02 -28.17
C ASP A 83 41.84 -28.09 -27.04
N GLU A 84 41.81 -27.15 -26.09
CA GLU A 84 42.71 -27.10 -24.92
C GLU A 84 42.51 -28.31 -24.00
N ALA A 85 41.25 -28.73 -23.77
CA ALA A 85 40.95 -29.92 -22.97
C ALA A 85 41.43 -31.21 -23.66
N THR A 86 41.38 -31.27 -24.98
CA THR A 86 41.89 -32.41 -25.77
C THR A 86 43.41 -32.49 -25.67
N ASP A 87 44.11 -31.35 -25.80
CA ASP A 87 45.56 -31.28 -25.62
C ASP A 87 46.00 -31.61 -24.18
N HIS A 88 45.22 -31.19 -23.18
CA HIS A 88 45.48 -31.55 -21.79
C HIS A 88 45.25 -33.05 -21.50
N LEU A 89 44.24 -33.68 -22.13
CA LEU A 89 44.01 -35.12 -22.02
C LEU A 89 45.14 -35.92 -22.68
N ASP A 90 45.66 -35.47 -23.83
CA ASP A 90 46.83 -36.07 -24.47
C ASP A 90 48.09 -35.94 -23.60
N LYS A 91 48.27 -34.79 -22.93
CA LYS A 91 49.37 -34.59 -21.97
C LYS A 91 49.21 -35.41 -20.69
N MET A 92 47.98 -35.63 -20.21
CA MET A 92 47.70 -36.48 -19.04
C MET A 92 47.88 -37.98 -19.36
N ALA A 93 47.57 -38.42 -20.58
CA ALA A 93 47.88 -39.79 -21.02
C ALA A 93 49.38 -40.11 -20.99
N LEU A 94 50.24 -39.09 -21.02
CA LEU A 94 51.70 -39.20 -20.98
C LEU A 94 52.32 -39.04 -19.58
N GLY A 95 51.52 -38.70 -18.55
CA GLY A 95 52.05 -38.15 -17.29
C GLY A 95 51.42 -38.70 -16.01
N HIS A 96 51.50 -40.01 -15.76
CA HIS A 96 51.17 -40.56 -14.44
C HIS A 96 52.41 -41.12 -13.71
N ARG A 97 52.95 -40.32 -12.77
CA ARG A 97 53.67 -40.80 -11.57
C ARG A 97 53.58 -39.77 -10.42
N CYS A 98 53.09 -40.25 -9.27
CA CYS A 98 53.26 -39.75 -7.89
C CYS A 98 52.52 -38.43 -7.52
N GLY A 99 51.88 -38.21 -6.37
CA GLY A 99 51.69 -38.97 -5.11
C GLY A 99 51.69 -38.02 -3.89
N GLY A 100 50.67 -38.10 -3.01
CA GLY A 100 50.63 -37.59 -1.60
C GLY A 100 50.14 -36.14 -1.40
N THR A 101 48.99 -35.80 -0.78
CA THR A 101 48.41 -35.94 0.58
C THR A 101 48.94 -34.99 1.67
N SER A 102 48.04 -34.14 2.19
CA SER A 102 47.57 -34.03 3.60
C SER A 102 47.74 -32.70 4.38
N ASN A 103 46.59 -32.24 4.96
CA ASN A 103 46.27 -31.59 6.27
C ASN A 103 47.12 -30.40 6.80
N VAL A 104 46.65 -29.45 7.64
CA VAL A 104 46.03 -29.54 9.00
C VAL A 104 45.34 -28.16 9.41
N PRO A 105 45.00 -27.76 10.70
CA PRO A 105 43.63 -27.47 11.19
C PRO A 105 43.39 -26.09 11.90
N SER A 106 42.16 -25.90 12.44
CA SER A 106 41.65 -24.74 13.23
C SER A 106 41.91 -24.79 14.75
N ALA A 107 41.88 -23.60 15.40
CA ALA A 107 41.91 -23.38 16.84
C ALA A 107 40.71 -22.52 17.35
N THR A 108 40.31 -22.73 18.60
CA THR A 108 39.18 -22.10 19.31
C THR A 108 39.69 -21.23 20.47
N LEU A 109 39.00 -20.12 20.79
CA LEU A 109 39.24 -19.29 21.98
C LEU A 109 37.91 -18.90 22.65
N SER A 110 37.95 -18.82 23.99
CA SER A 110 36.87 -18.45 24.91
C SER A 110 37.39 -17.38 25.87
N ALA A 111 36.55 -16.42 26.26
CA ALA A 111 36.72 -15.64 27.49
C ALA A 111 35.42 -14.99 27.98
N GLN A 112 35.27 -15.02 29.31
CA GLN A 112 34.20 -14.52 30.18
C GLN A 112 34.13 -12.98 30.31
N GLN A 113 32.96 -12.49 30.72
CA GLN A 113 32.83 -11.22 31.47
C GLN A 113 31.62 -11.25 32.42
N THR A 114 31.80 -10.69 33.63
CA THR A 114 30.78 -10.54 34.68
C THR A 114 30.83 -9.14 35.27
N GLY A 115 29.67 -8.51 35.51
CA GLY A 115 29.51 -7.46 36.52
C GLY A 115 28.48 -6.37 36.20
N SER A 116 27.25 -6.50 36.70
CA SER A 116 26.36 -5.39 37.13
C SER A 116 25.02 -5.97 37.62
N ALA A 117 24.77 -6.00 38.93
CA ALA A 117 23.70 -6.81 39.51
C ALA A 117 22.58 -6.04 40.26
N VAL A 118 22.67 -4.71 40.41
CA VAL A 118 21.75 -3.99 41.32
C VAL A 118 20.79 -3.03 40.60
N ALA A 119 21.16 -2.47 39.45
CA ALA A 119 20.20 -1.79 38.55
C ALA A 119 19.32 -2.79 37.77
N THR A 120 19.75 -4.04 37.71
CA THR A 120 19.11 -5.15 36.99
C THR A 120 17.83 -5.60 37.69
N ALA A 121 17.73 -5.50 39.02
CA ALA A 121 16.62 -6.10 39.77
C ALA A 121 15.27 -5.39 39.54
N ALA A 122 15.22 -4.05 39.54
CA ALA A 122 13.97 -3.31 39.33
C ALA A 122 13.48 -3.36 37.87
N VAL A 123 14.41 -3.36 36.90
CA VAL A 123 14.11 -3.61 35.49
C VAL A 123 13.71 -5.06 35.27
N ALA A 124 14.32 -6.01 35.98
CA ALA A 124 13.97 -7.44 35.90
C ALA A 124 12.57 -7.73 36.45
N THR A 125 12.08 -7.04 37.48
CA THR A 125 10.72 -7.29 37.98
C THR A 125 9.64 -6.78 37.02
N ALA A 126 9.85 -5.63 36.38
CA ALA A 126 8.95 -5.13 35.32
C ALA A 126 9.05 -5.97 34.04
N ALA A 127 10.26 -6.39 33.65
CA ALA A 127 10.48 -7.29 32.53
C ALA A 127 9.93 -8.70 32.79
N ALA A 128 9.99 -9.21 34.02
CA ALA A 128 9.46 -10.50 34.42
C ALA A 128 7.92 -10.50 34.48
N ALA A 129 7.28 -9.42 34.91
CA ALA A 129 5.83 -9.26 34.81
C ALA A 129 5.36 -9.21 33.35
N THR A 130 6.13 -8.55 32.48
CA THR A 130 5.86 -8.49 31.03
C THR A 130 6.11 -9.86 30.36
N ALA A 131 7.16 -10.58 30.77
CA ALA A 131 7.49 -11.91 30.25
C ALA A 131 6.52 -12.99 30.75
N ALA A 132 6.04 -12.90 31.99
CA ALA A 132 5.03 -13.82 32.53
C ALA A 132 3.66 -13.62 31.87
N ALA A 133 3.30 -12.39 31.51
CA ALA A 133 2.11 -12.11 30.71
C ALA A 133 2.23 -12.65 29.26
N ALA A 134 3.44 -12.68 28.70
CA ALA A 134 3.71 -13.27 27.38
C ALA A 134 3.69 -14.82 27.40
N ALA A 135 4.01 -15.45 28.52
CA ALA A 135 4.15 -16.91 28.62
C ALA A 135 2.83 -17.67 28.82
N ALA A 136 1.75 -17.01 29.28
CA ALA A 136 0.49 -17.67 29.65
C ALA A 136 -0.60 -17.63 28.56
N THR A 137 -0.24 -17.29 27.32
CA THR A 137 -1.22 -17.12 26.27
C THR A 137 -1.51 -18.45 25.57
N PRO A 138 -2.77 -18.93 25.51
CA PRO A 138 -3.12 -20.12 24.73
C PRO A 138 -2.62 -19.93 23.30
N SER A 139 -1.95 -20.95 22.74
CA SER A 139 -1.44 -20.91 21.38
C SER A 139 -2.61 -20.82 20.40
N ASP A 140 -2.99 -19.60 20.03
CA ASP A 140 -3.91 -19.29 18.94
C ASP A 140 -3.32 -19.80 17.62
N GLY A 141 -3.50 -21.09 17.34
CA GLY A 141 -3.21 -21.73 16.05
C GLY A 141 -1.76 -21.60 15.53
N GLY A 142 -0.80 -21.15 16.35
CA GLY A 142 0.61 -21.00 15.95
C GLY A 142 0.88 -19.94 14.87
N ARG A 143 -0.07 -19.06 14.55
CA ARG A 143 0.13 -18.03 13.52
C ARG A 143 0.94 -16.86 14.09
N SER A 144 2.00 -16.48 13.38
CA SER A 144 2.88 -15.36 13.72
C SER A 144 3.42 -14.71 12.45
N PHE A 145 4.06 -13.54 12.58
CA PHE A 145 4.75 -12.92 11.44
C PHE A 145 5.97 -13.75 11.01
N ALA A 146 6.66 -14.38 11.96
CA ALA A 146 7.78 -15.29 11.69
C ALA A 146 7.40 -16.44 10.74
N ALA A 147 6.23 -17.04 10.93
CA ALA A 147 5.74 -18.15 10.12
C ALA A 147 4.94 -17.72 8.87
N SER A 148 4.86 -16.42 8.58
CA SER A 148 3.98 -15.91 7.52
C SER A 148 4.57 -16.04 6.12
N ARG A 149 3.74 -16.46 5.16
CA ARG A 149 4.09 -16.45 3.73
C ARG A 149 4.22 -15.03 3.18
N TYR A 150 3.43 -14.08 3.69
CA TYR A 150 3.55 -12.67 3.40
C TYR A 150 4.96 -12.17 3.70
N LYS A 151 5.53 -12.48 4.88
CA LYS A 151 6.89 -12.07 5.25
C LYS A 151 7.92 -12.55 4.24
N THR A 152 7.89 -13.85 3.94
CA THR A 152 8.81 -14.50 2.99
C THR A 152 8.74 -13.82 1.63
N LEU A 153 7.54 -13.66 1.07
CA LEU A 153 7.34 -12.99 -0.22
C LEU A 153 7.77 -11.52 -0.16
N TYR A 154 7.48 -10.82 0.94
CA TYR A 154 7.81 -9.41 1.08
C TYR A 154 9.32 -9.19 1.06
N GLU A 155 10.11 -10.07 1.67
CA GLU A 155 11.58 -10.04 1.66
C GLU A 155 12.16 -10.38 0.29
N GLU A 156 11.55 -11.31 -0.44
CA GLU A 156 11.97 -11.73 -1.78
C GLU A 156 11.65 -10.72 -2.88
N MET A 157 10.55 -9.96 -2.75
CA MET A 157 10.14 -9.04 -3.82
C MET A 157 11.04 -7.80 -3.84
N PRO A 158 11.56 -7.37 -5.00
CA PRO A 158 12.25 -6.09 -5.11
C PRO A 158 11.29 -4.92 -4.90
N ARG A 159 11.86 -3.73 -4.68
CA ARG A 159 11.09 -2.49 -4.74
C ARG A 159 10.54 -2.32 -6.16
N VAL A 160 9.32 -1.82 -6.27
CA VAL A 160 8.72 -1.50 -7.57
C VAL A 160 9.38 -0.23 -8.11
N THR A 161 9.94 -0.32 -9.31
CA THR A 161 10.68 0.79 -9.95
C THR A 161 9.89 1.38 -11.11
N TYR A 162 9.05 0.57 -11.78
CA TYR A 162 8.34 1.00 -12.97
C TYR A 162 6.83 0.87 -12.83
N ALA A 163 6.09 1.80 -13.43
CA ALA A 163 4.64 1.82 -13.33
C ALA A 163 3.97 0.57 -13.91
N TYR A 164 4.50 -0.01 -14.99
CA TYR A 164 3.95 -1.23 -15.57
C TYR A 164 4.01 -2.43 -14.61
N GLU A 165 4.98 -2.46 -13.69
CA GLU A 165 5.09 -3.51 -12.68
C GLU A 165 3.95 -3.40 -11.67
N LEU A 166 3.66 -2.18 -11.22
CA LEU A 166 2.57 -1.89 -10.30
C LEU A 166 1.20 -2.16 -10.94
N GLN A 167 1.01 -1.72 -12.19
CA GLN A 167 -0.20 -1.96 -12.96
C GLN A 167 -0.42 -3.46 -13.21
N ARG A 168 0.63 -4.19 -13.59
CA ARG A 168 0.57 -5.65 -13.75
C ARG A 168 0.24 -6.35 -12.45
N ALA A 169 0.82 -5.92 -11.32
CA ALA A 169 0.51 -6.47 -10.01
C ALA A 169 -0.95 -6.21 -9.64
N LEU A 170 -1.45 -4.99 -9.84
CA LEU A 170 -2.85 -4.63 -9.61
C LEU A 170 -3.81 -5.46 -10.47
N HIS A 171 -3.55 -5.58 -11.77
CA HIS A 171 -4.38 -6.37 -12.68
C HIS A 171 -4.36 -7.86 -12.32
N SER A 172 -3.17 -8.41 -12.03
CA SER A 172 -3.01 -9.80 -11.59
C SER A 172 -3.74 -10.08 -10.29
N PHE A 173 -3.68 -9.14 -9.34
CA PHE A 173 -4.41 -9.22 -8.08
C PHE A 173 -5.92 -9.27 -8.32
N VAL A 174 -6.46 -8.32 -9.11
CA VAL A 174 -7.89 -8.27 -9.45
C VAL A 174 -8.34 -9.58 -10.11
N ARG A 175 -7.60 -10.09 -11.10
CA ARG A 175 -7.92 -11.39 -11.73
C ARG A 175 -7.87 -12.56 -10.76
N ALA A 176 -6.91 -12.58 -9.83
CA ALA A 176 -6.84 -13.63 -8.81
C ALA A 176 -8.02 -13.54 -7.81
N CYS A 177 -8.48 -12.34 -7.47
CA CYS A 177 -9.66 -12.12 -6.62
C CYS A 177 -10.95 -12.67 -7.25
N ALA A 178 -11.10 -12.57 -8.56
CA ALA A 178 -12.25 -13.13 -9.29
C ALA A 178 -12.39 -14.66 -9.13
N SER A 179 -11.26 -15.35 -8.95
CA SER A 179 -11.21 -16.81 -8.76
C SER A 179 -11.22 -17.21 -7.28
N HIS A 180 -11.34 -16.24 -6.36
CA HIS A 180 -11.16 -16.47 -4.94
C HIS A 180 -12.46 -16.99 -4.29
N PRO A 181 -12.43 -18.13 -3.58
CA PRO A 181 -13.64 -18.81 -3.11
C PRO A 181 -14.48 -17.99 -2.11
N THR A 182 -13.85 -17.13 -1.32
CA THR A 182 -14.50 -16.34 -0.26
C THR A 182 -14.65 -14.86 -0.56
N MET A 183 -14.06 -14.33 -1.64
CA MET A 183 -14.16 -12.88 -1.92
C MET A 183 -15.50 -12.50 -2.56
N ARG A 184 -16.15 -13.45 -3.24
CA ARG A 184 -17.51 -13.34 -3.81
C ARG A 184 -17.65 -12.16 -4.80
N VAL A 185 -16.62 -11.89 -5.58
CA VAL A 185 -16.64 -10.84 -6.61
C VAL A 185 -16.86 -11.44 -8.01
N PRO A 186 -17.71 -10.85 -8.89
CA PRO A 186 -17.99 -11.42 -10.21
C PRO A 186 -16.81 -11.32 -11.18
N ALA A 187 -16.37 -12.45 -11.73
CA ALA A 187 -15.24 -12.48 -12.68
C ALA A 187 -15.38 -11.57 -13.91
N PRO A 188 -16.55 -11.47 -14.59
CA PRO A 188 -16.69 -10.64 -15.79
C PRO A 188 -16.45 -9.14 -15.55
N GLU A 189 -16.57 -8.69 -14.30
CA GLU A 189 -16.44 -7.27 -13.93
C GLU A 189 -15.01 -6.88 -13.53
N GLY A 190 -14.10 -7.84 -13.38
CA GLY A 190 -12.74 -7.60 -12.85
C GLY A 190 -11.94 -6.63 -13.71
N ASP A 191 -11.88 -6.85 -15.02
CA ASP A 191 -11.12 -5.97 -15.93
C ASP A 191 -11.71 -4.54 -15.95
N ALA A 192 -13.03 -4.40 -15.86
CA ALA A 192 -13.70 -3.10 -15.76
C ALA A 192 -13.41 -2.41 -14.41
N PHE A 193 -13.38 -3.16 -13.30
CA PHE A 193 -13.00 -2.64 -11.99
C PHE A 193 -11.55 -2.15 -11.96
N PHE A 194 -10.62 -2.93 -12.51
CA PHE A 194 -9.23 -2.52 -12.70
C PHE A 194 -9.12 -1.21 -13.47
N GLY A 195 -9.82 -1.07 -14.59
CA GLY A 195 -9.84 0.17 -15.38
C GLY A 195 -10.34 1.38 -14.59
N ARG A 196 -11.39 1.21 -13.76
CA ARG A 196 -11.90 2.30 -12.89
C ARG A 196 -10.87 2.72 -11.84
N LEU A 197 -10.21 1.77 -11.17
CA LEU A 197 -9.14 2.06 -10.19
C LEU A 197 -8.00 2.85 -10.82
N LEU A 198 -7.53 2.42 -11.99
CA LEU A 198 -6.45 3.07 -12.72
C LEU A 198 -6.83 4.51 -13.11
N ASN A 199 -8.03 4.70 -13.68
CA ASN A 199 -8.50 6.00 -14.12
C ASN A 199 -8.70 6.97 -12.95
N GLU A 200 -9.26 6.52 -11.83
CA GLU A 200 -9.46 7.37 -10.65
C GLU A 200 -8.11 7.81 -10.04
N ALA A 201 -7.18 6.86 -9.86
CA ALA A 201 -5.86 7.18 -9.33
C ALA A 201 -5.09 8.14 -10.24
N LEU A 202 -5.21 7.97 -11.57
CA LEU A 202 -4.58 8.87 -12.54
C LEU A 202 -5.21 10.25 -12.59
N ALA A 203 -6.54 10.34 -12.50
CA ALA A 203 -7.24 11.62 -12.45
C ALA A 203 -6.82 12.43 -11.21
N ALA A 204 -6.53 11.77 -10.09
CA ALA A 204 -6.12 12.43 -8.86
C ALA A 204 -4.61 12.78 -8.79
N GLY A 205 -3.74 11.97 -9.39
CA GLY A 205 -2.28 12.14 -9.35
C GLY A 205 -1.67 12.85 -10.55
N GLY A 206 -2.33 12.79 -11.70
CA GLY A 206 -1.79 13.19 -12.99
C GLY A 206 -0.87 12.11 -13.59
N VAL A 207 -0.73 12.14 -14.92
CA VAL A 207 0.06 11.14 -15.67
C VAL A 207 1.56 11.24 -15.36
N ALA A 208 2.05 12.41 -14.95
CA ALA A 208 3.45 12.59 -14.55
C ALA A 208 3.84 11.71 -13.35
N GLU A 209 2.90 11.36 -12.46
CA GLU A 209 3.13 10.50 -11.29
C GLU A 209 3.54 9.07 -11.70
N ILE A 210 3.10 8.60 -12.87
CA ILE A 210 3.49 7.29 -13.43
C ILE A 210 4.96 7.27 -13.86
N LEU A 211 5.47 8.41 -14.33
CA LEU A 211 6.82 8.52 -14.91
C LEU A 211 7.88 8.80 -13.85
N ASP A 212 7.48 9.26 -12.67
CA ASP A 212 8.36 9.54 -11.54
C ASP A 212 8.41 8.35 -10.56
N GLU A 213 9.55 7.65 -10.52
CA GLU A 213 9.81 6.55 -9.58
C GLU A 213 9.55 6.96 -8.12
N ALA A 214 9.84 8.22 -7.75
CA ALA A 214 9.63 8.69 -6.39
C ALA A 214 8.15 8.91 -6.05
N ALA A 215 7.30 9.09 -7.07
CA ALA A 215 5.88 9.34 -6.91
C ALA A 215 5.02 8.10 -7.15
N LEU A 216 5.55 7.05 -7.79
CA LEU A 216 4.83 5.81 -8.09
C LEU A 216 4.18 5.14 -6.87
N SER A 217 4.81 5.21 -5.70
CA SER A 217 4.25 4.70 -4.45
C SER A 217 2.97 5.42 -4.01
N ARG A 218 2.79 6.70 -4.39
CA ARG A 218 1.58 7.48 -4.10
C ARG A 218 0.38 6.98 -4.92
N PHE A 219 0.62 6.47 -6.13
CA PHE A 219 -0.42 5.83 -6.94
C PHE A 219 -1.00 4.62 -6.21
N ALA A 220 -0.15 3.79 -5.59
CA ALA A 220 -0.61 2.64 -4.82
C ALA A 220 -1.50 3.05 -3.63
N VAL A 221 -1.19 4.19 -2.98
CA VAL A 221 -2.02 4.75 -1.90
C VAL A 221 -3.35 5.27 -2.44
N ARG A 222 -3.38 5.92 -3.61
CA ARG A 222 -4.64 6.34 -4.25
C ARG A 222 -5.56 5.16 -4.54
N VAL A 223 -4.98 4.09 -5.09
CA VAL A 223 -5.72 2.84 -5.33
C VAL A 223 -6.22 2.23 -4.02
N TRP A 224 -5.41 2.28 -2.95
CA TRP A 224 -5.83 1.86 -1.61
C TRP A 224 -7.05 2.64 -1.11
N THR A 225 -7.05 3.97 -1.24
CA THR A 225 -8.13 4.85 -0.77
C THR A 225 -9.35 4.92 -1.69
N SER A 226 -9.35 4.15 -2.79
CA SER A 226 -10.40 4.20 -3.79
C SER A 226 -11.74 3.74 -3.24
N GLN A 227 -12.79 4.53 -3.50
CA GLN A 227 -14.18 4.18 -3.18
C GLN A 227 -14.86 3.36 -4.29
N GLN A 228 -14.11 2.98 -5.34
CA GLN A 228 -14.65 2.11 -6.38
C GLN A 228 -15.03 0.75 -5.81
N LEU A 229 -16.22 0.28 -6.20
CA LEU A 229 -16.76 -1.00 -5.74
C LEU A 229 -16.67 -2.07 -6.83
N TRP A 230 -16.47 -3.32 -6.40
CA TRP A 230 -16.60 -4.53 -7.20
C TRP A 230 -17.32 -5.61 -6.39
N GLY A 231 -18.50 -6.04 -6.83
CA GLY A 231 -19.35 -6.93 -6.02
C GLY A 231 -19.70 -6.35 -4.64
N GLY A 232 -19.83 -5.03 -4.52
CA GLY A 232 -20.10 -4.34 -3.25
C GLY A 232 -18.90 -4.23 -2.31
N ARG A 233 -17.68 -4.48 -2.80
CA ARG A 233 -16.44 -4.41 -2.00
C ARG A 233 -15.44 -3.42 -2.58
N GLU A 234 -14.78 -2.69 -1.69
CA GLU A 234 -13.67 -1.80 -2.01
C GLU A 234 -12.37 -2.58 -2.23
N PHE A 235 -11.43 -1.97 -2.96
CA PHE A 235 -10.12 -2.57 -3.19
C PHE A 235 -9.35 -2.86 -1.89
N CYS A 236 -9.33 -1.92 -0.94
CA CYS A 236 -8.67 -2.09 0.36
C CYS A 236 -9.20 -3.30 1.14
N SER A 237 -10.51 -3.55 1.04
CA SER A 237 -11.17 -4.70 1.66
C SER A 237 -10.75 -6.04 1.03
N LEU A 238 -10.53 -6.08 -0.28
CA LEU A 238 -10.00 -7.26 -0.98
C LEU A 238 -8.53 -7.50 -0.63
N LEU A 239 -7.71 -6.44 -0.65
CA LEU A 239 -6.29 -6.51 -0.32
C LEU A 239 -6.07 -7.01 1.11
N ASN A 240 -6.78 -6.43 2.08
CA ASN A 240 -6.72 -6.87 3.47
C ASN A 240 -7.13 -8.33 3.63
N GLN A 241 -8.15 -8.81 2.90
CA GLN A 241 -8.52 -10.22 2.96
C GLN A 241 -7.42 -11.14 2.44
N ALA A 242 -6.78 -10.82 1.30
CA ALA A 242 -5.70 -11.63 0.76
C ALA A 242 -4.52 -11.77 1.74
N ILE A 243 -4.19 -10.67 2.44
CA ILE A 243 -3.12 -10.67 3.44
C ILE A 243 -3.54 -11.47 4.69
N ARG A 244 -4.76 -11.28 5.20
CA ARG A 244 -5.27 -12.02 6.38
C ARG A 244 -5.27 -13.53 6.17
N GLU A 245 -5.58 -13.97 4.96
CA GLU A 245 -5.61 -15.39 4.62
C GLU A 245 -4.21 -15.96 4.34
N ASP A 246 -3.20 -15.11 4.16
CA ASP A 246 -1.78 -15.47 3.98
C ASP A 246 -1.58 -16.58 2.93
N GLY A 247 -2.36 -16.51 1.85
CA GLY A 247 -2.30 -17.45 0.73
C GLY A 247 -2.80 -18.88 1.05
N THR A 248 -3.40 -19.12 2.21
CA THR A 248 -3.90 -20.46 2.61
C THR A 248 -5.10 -20.91 1.77
N ARG A 249 -5.99 -19.99 1.39
CA ARG A 249 -7.19 -20.30 0.57
C ARG A 249 -6.99 -20.02 -0.91
N ALA A 250 -6.22 -18.99 -1.25
CA ALA A 250 -5.90 -18.65 -2.62
C ALA A 250 -4.46 -18.15 -2.73
N PRO A 251 -3.48 -19.05 -2.94
CA PRO A 251 -2.07 -18.66 -3.09
C PRO A 251 -1.82 -17.60 -4.18
N ALA A 252 -2.65 -17.60 -5.23
CA ALA A 252 -2.52 -16.71 -6.39
C ALA A 252 -2.77 -15.22 -6.06
N THR A 253 -3.53 -14.90 -5.00
CA THR A 253 -3.77 -13.49 -4.63
C THR A 253 -2.62 -12.90 -3.83
N LEU A 254 -1.88 -13.71 -3.06
CA LEU A 254 -0.92 -13.20 -2.08
C LEU A 254 0.29 -12.52 -2.73
N ARG A 255 0.89 -13.12 -3.76
CA ARG A 255 2.09 -12.54 -4.40
C ARG A 255 1.84 -11.15 -4.99
N PRO A 256 0.82 -10.92 -5.84
CA PRO A 256 0.55 -9.56 -6.34
C PRO A 256 0.09 -8.62 -5.22
N ALA A 257 -0.62 -9.11 -4.20
CA ALA A 257 -0.95 -8.32 -3.01
C ALA A 257 0.30 -7.80 -2.29
N VAL A 258 1.32 -8.64 -2.09
CA VAL A 258 2.59 -8.27 -1.43
C VAL A 258 3.33 -7.16 -2.21
N ILE A 259 3.33 -7.22 -3.54
CA ILE A 259 3.92 -6.17 -4.39
C ILE A 259 3.21 -4.83 -4.15
N LEU A 260 1.88 -4.84 -4.14
CA LEU A 260 1.06 -3.65 -3.86
C LEU A 260 1.30 -3.12 -2.44
N CYS A 261 1.41 -4.02 -1.45
CA CYS A 261 1.74 -3.64 -0.08
C CYS A 261 3.11 -2.98 0.03
N ARG A 262 4.11 -3.48 -0.71
CA ARG A 262 5.45 -2.90 -0.73
C ARG A 262 5.43 -1.48 -1.29
N ALA A 263 4.70 -1.26 -2.38
CA ALA A 263 4.51 0.07 -2.95
C ALA A 263 3.80 1.04 -1.98
N ILE A 264 2.76 0.60 -1.27
CA ILE A 264 2.10 1.41 -0.23
C ILE A 264 3.08 1.72 0.92
N ASN A 265 3.81 0.71 1.40
CA ASN A 265 4.74 0.84 2.52
C ASN A 265 5.90 1.80 2.25
N ASP A 266 6.30 1.99 0.99
CA ASP A 266 7.28 3.02 0.63
C ASP A 266 6.77 4.43 1.02
N VAL A 267 5.47 4.72 0.86
CA VAL A 267 4.88 5.98 1.34
C VAL A 267 4.82 6.00 2.86
N LEU A 268 4.40 4.90 3.48
CA LEU A 268 4.18 4.86 4.93
C LEU A 268 5.47 4.91 5.74
N CYS A 269 6.53 4.27 5.26
CA CYS A 269 7.75 4.03 6.03
C CYS A 269 8.95 4.86 5.54
N CYS A 270 9.01 5.21 4.25
CA CYS A 270 10.20 5.83 3.65
C CYS A 270 9.97 7.28 3.20
N GLY A 271 8.79 7.60 2.64
CA GLY A 271 8.53 8.88 1.95
C GLY A 271 8.69 10.15 2.80
N ASN A 272 8.20 10.15 4.04
CA ASN A 272 8.09 11.38 4.85
C ASN A 272 9.24 11.63 5.84
N ARG A 273 10.22 10.72 5.96
CA ARG A 273 11.35 10.95 6.88
C ARG A 273 12.26 12.09 6.43
N LYS A 274 12.27 12.42 5.14
CA LYS A 274 13.18 13.43 4.58
C LYS A 274 12.66 14.86 4.65
N SER A 275 11.34 15.07 4.69
CA SER A 275 10.75 16.41 4.62
C SER A 275 10.42 17.03 5.98
N GLY A 276 10.46 16.26 7.08
CA GLY A 276 10.12 16.74 8.43
C GLY A 276 8.64 17.14 8.62
N ALA A 277 7.83 17.07 7.56
CA ALA A 277 6.45 17.52 7.51
C ALA A 277 5.46 16.34 7.56
N SER A 278 5.65 15.41 8.50
CA SER A 278 4.62 14.40 8.75
C SER A 278 3.46 15.06 9.49
N GLU A 279 2.28 14.98 8.90
CA GLU A 279 1.04 15.29 9.60
C GLU A 279 0.88 14.36 10.81
N TRP A 280 0.39 14.90 11.93
CA TRP A 280 0.35 14.20 13.21
C TRP A 280 -0.88 14.63 14.02
N PRO A 281 -1.60 13.70 14.70
CA PRO A 281 -2.80 14.02 15.46
C PRO A 281 -2.45 14.88 16.67
N SER A 282 -2.61 16.19 16.56
CA SER A 282 -2.18 17.18 17.54
C SER A 282 -3.30 17.62 18.50
N GLY A 283 -4.47 17.01 18.37
CA GLY A 283 -5.63 17.23 19.24
C GLY A 283 -6.51 18.40 18.86
N PRO A 284 -7.59 18.63 19.63
CA PRO A 284 -8.63 19.58 19.27
C PRO A 284 -8.18 21.04 19.39
N GLY A 285 -7.06 21.30 20.08
CA GLY A 285 -6.46 22.63 20.19
C GLY A 285 -5.55 23.01 19.02
N ALA A 286 -5.18 22.06 18.15
CA ALA A 286 -4.56 22.40 16.88
C ALA A 286 -5.58 23.20 16.05
N LEU A 287 -5.15 24.33 15.48
CA LEU A 287 -6.06 25.25 14.79
C LEU A 287 -6.98 24.47 13.86
N PRO A 288 -8.31 24.47 14.09
CA PRO A 288 -9.23 23.87 13.13
C PRO A 288 -9.07 24.62 11.82
N PRO A 289 -9.30 23.96 10.67
CA PRO A 289 -9.24 24.62 9.38
C PRO A 289 -10.05 25.93 9.42
N LEU A 290 -9.39 27.07 9.19
CA LEU A 290 -10.08 28.35 8.97
C LEU A 290 -11.06 28.14 7.82
N LEU A 291 -12.31 28.60 7.99
CA LEU A 291 -13.42 28.50 7.04
C LEU A 291 -12.93 28.60 5.57
N GLY A 292 -12.81 27.46 4.89
CA GLY A 292 -12.47 27.38 3.47
C GLY A 292 -11.08 26.82 3.13
N GLN A 293 -10.13 26.75 4.08
CA GLN A 293 -8.88 25.99 3.90
C GLN A 293 -9.05 24.61 4.50
N TRP A 294 -9.35 23.63 3.64
CA TRP A 294 -9.46 22.24 4.06
C TRP A 294 -8.15 21.79 4.71
N VAL A 295 -8.28 21.42 6.00
CA VAL A 295 -7.32 20.72 6.86
C VAL A 295 -6.07 21.53 7.25
N SER A 296 -6.06 22.04 8.49
CA SER A 296 -4.81 21.90 9.25
C SER A 296 -4.58 20.41 9.36
N ALA A 297 -3.67 19.90 8.53
CA ALA A 297 -3.10 18.56 8.52
C ALA A 297 -3.01 17.86 9.90
N SER A 298 -2.85 18.65 10.97
CA SER A 298 -2.59 18.17 12.32
C SER A 298 -3.81 18.10 13.24
N TRP A 299 -4.99 18.57 12.85
CA TRP A 299 -6.18 18.52 13.72
C TRP A 299 -6.63 17.07 13.96
N SER A 300 -6.98 16.74 15.21
CA SER A 300 -7.59 15.45 15.58
C SER A 300 -8.54 15.61 16.75
N SER A 301 -9.47 14.65 16.94
CA SER A 301 -10.36 14.64 18.11
C SER A 301 -9.59 14.57 19.43
N GLU A 302 -8.39 13.98 19.40
CA GLU A 302 -7.52 13.85 20.54
C GLU A 302 -6.03 13.85 20.13
N ALA A 303 -5.19 14.49 20.95
CA ALA A 303 -3.75 14.52 20.74
C ALA A 303 -3.15 13.12 20.90
N ASP A 304 -2.22 12.78 20.00
CA ASP A 304 -1.49 11.52 19.99
C ASP A 304 -2.43 10.29 19.99
N ALA A 305 -3.58 10.42 19.32
CA ALA A 305 -4.54 9.35 19.16
C ALA A 305 -5.22 9.36 17.80
N THR A 306 -5.59 8.16 17.33
CA THR A 306 -6.44 7.94 16.17
C THR A 306 -7.50 6.89 16.47
N PHE A 307 -8.55 6.83 15.66
CA PHE A 307 -9.74 6.03 15.91
C PHE A 307 -10.07 5.14 14.73
N ARG A 308 -10.54 3.92 14.99
CA ARG A 308 -11.07 3.03 13.96
C ARG A 308 -12.37 2.42 14.46
N GLY A 309 -13.40 2.44 13.62
CA GLY A 309 -14.63 1.71 13.87
C GLY A 309 -14.64 0.39 13.13
N GLY A 310 -15.28 -0.60 13.72
CA GLY A 310 -15.54 -1.87 13.06
C GLY A 310 -16.47 -2.75 13.88
N ALA A 311 -16.37 -4.04 13.65
CA ALA A 311 -17.07 -5.06 14.40
C ALA A 311 -16.10 -6.17 14.80
N LEU A 312 -16.43 -6.94 15.83
CA LEU A 312 -15.62 -8.05 16.34
C LEU A 312 -16.56 -9.23 16.65
N PRO A 313 -16.30 -10.43 16.11
CA PRO A 313 -16.98 -11.64 16.56
C PRO A 313 -16.78 -11.86 18.07
N ALA A 314 -17.83 -12.22 18.79
CA ALA A 314 -17.80 -12.33 20.25
C ALA A 314 -16.74 -13.34 20.73
N GLU A 315 -16.51 -14.40 19.97
CA GLU A 315 -15.49 -15.42 20.25
C GLU A 315 -14.05 -14.89 20.21
N HIS A 316 -13.81 -13.73 19.57
CA HIS A 316 -12.50 -13.11 19.47
C HIS A 316 -12.25 -12.03 20.53
N GLU A 317 -13.28 -11.60 21.26
CA GLU A 317 -13.14 -10.63 22.35
C GLU A 317 -12.12 -11.06 23.44
N PRO A 318 -12.10 -12.33 23.91
CA PRO A 318 -11.15 -12.77 24.93
C PRO A 318 -9.68 -12.65 24.51
N PHE A 319 -9.39 -12.47 23.22
CA PHE A 319 -8.04 -12.19 22.76
C PHE A 319 -7.51 -10.86 23.34
N PHE A 320 -8.35 -9.84 23.44
CA PHE A 320 -7.93 -8.47 23.75
C PHE A 320 -7.84 -8.23 25.26
N THR A 321 -6.90 -8.91 25.94
CA THR A 321 -6.62 -8.71 27.36
C THR A 321 -5.62 -7.57 27.59
N VAL A 322 -5.86 -6.73 28.60
CA VAL A 322 -4.93 -5.64 28.98
C VAL A 322 -3.51 -6.18 29.18
N GLY A 323 -2.52 -5.46 28.65
CA GLY A 323 -1.11 -5.83 28.64
C GLY A 323 -0.70 -6.76 27.51
N ARG A 324 -1.65 -7.37 26.78
CA ARG A 324 -1.32 -8.25 25.64
C ARG A 324 -0.77 -7.45 24.48
N ARG A 325 0.34 -7.94 23.92
CA ARG A 325 0.96 -7.44 22.69
C ARG A 325 0.64 -8.38 21.54
N PHE A 326 0.38 -7.82 20.37
CA PHE A 326 0.02 -8.60 19.19
C PHE A 326 0.38 -7.85 17.90
N ARG A 327 0.35 -8.57 16.78
CA ARG A 327 0.47 -8.02 15.43
C ARG A 327 -0.86 -8.09 14.69
N THR A 328 -1.19 -7.09 13.88
CA THR A 328 -2.34 -7.16 12.95
C THR A 328 -1.85 -7.60 11.59
N CYS A 329 -2.35 -8.70 11.04
CA CYS A 329 -1.81 -9.21 9.77
C CYS A 329 -2.08 -8.29 8.56
N MET A 330 -3.06 -7.41 8.62
CA MET A 330 -3.44 -6.53 7.50
C MET A 330 -3.13 -5.05 7.78
N PHE A 331 -3.38 -4.18 6.79
CA PHE A 331 -3.33 -2.73 7.01
C PHE A 331 -4.40 -2.30 8.02
N VAL A 332 -4.05 -1.36 8.89
CA VAL A 332 -4.99 -0.78 9.85
C VAL A 332 -5.20 0.68 9.48
N ALA A 333 -6.33 0.97 8.84
CA ALA A 333 -6.78 2.32 8.58
C ALA A 333 -7.47 2.88 9.83
N THR A 334 -7.00 4.03 10.28
CA THR A 334 -7.54 4.80 11.41
C THR A 334 -7.81 6.24 10.94
N SER A 335 -8.57 7.01 11.72
CA SER A 335 -8.92 8.40 11.43
C SER A 335 -8.49 9.31 12.58
N PHE A 336 -8.12 10.54 12.26
CA PHE A 336 -7.94 11.60 13.26
C PHE A 336 -9.28 12.03 13.88
N ASP A 337 -10.40 11.76 13.20
CA ASP A 337 -11.76 12.10 13.64
C ASP A 337 -12.50 10.87 14.21
N GLU A 338 -12.78 10.91 15.51
CA GLU A 338 -13.58 9.89 16.19
C GLU A 338 -14.97 9.73 15.58
N ALA A 339 -15.57 10.80 15.06
CA ALA A 339 -16.90 10.75 14.44
C ALA A 339 -16.88 9.88 13.18
N VAL A 340 -15.82 9.96 12.36
CA VAL A 340 -15.63 9.09 11.18
C VAL A 340 -15.54 7.64 11.62
N ALA A 341 -14.72 7.33 12.62
CA ALA A 341 -14.62 5.98 13.17
C ALA A 341 -15.97 5.46 13.67
N ARG A 342 -16.77 6.29 14.36
CA ARG A 342 -18.11 5.90 14.82
C ARG A 342 -19.07 5.59 13.66
N GLN A 343 -18.96 6.26 12.52
CA GLN A 343 -19.74 5.92 11.32
C GLN A 343 -19.40 4.53 10.79
N PHE A 344 -18.12 4.14 10.77
CA PHE A 344 -17.72 2.79 10.39
C PHE A 344 -18.18 1.73 11.40
N MET A 345 -18.09 2.03 12.70
CA MET A 345 -18.59 1.15 13.76
C MET A 345 -20.11 0.92 13.64
N ALA A 346 -20.87 1.94 13.24
CA ALA A 346 -22.32 1.81 13.04
C ALA A 346 -22.72 0.87 11.89
N ARG A 347 -21.78 0.49 11.01
CA ARG A 347 -21.97 -0.49 9.94
C ARG A 347 -21.75 -1.94 10.39
N ALA A 348 -21.49 -2.15 11.69
CA ALA A 348 -21.30 -3.48 12.24
C ALA A 348 -22.49 -4.40 11.93
N PRO A 349 -22.26 -5.63 11.44
CA PRO A 349 -23.31 -6.63 11.29
C PRO A 349 -24.02 -6.91 12.62
N ALA A 350 -25.29 -7.31 12.57
CA ALA A 350 -26.12 -7.54 13.74
C ALA A 350 -25.61 -8.70 14.64
N ASP A 351 -24.86 -9.64 14.06
CA ASP A 351 -24.27 -10.80 14.73
C ASP A 351 -22.85 -10.54 15.25
N MET A 352 -22.32 -9.33 15.09
CA MET A 352 -20.98 -8.95 15.56
C MET A 352 -21.07 -7.81 16.58
N GLN A 353 -20.16 -7.80 17.55
CA GLN A 353 -20.06 -6.73 18.53
C GLN A 353 -19.48 -5.47 17.86
N PRO A 354 -20.18 -4.31 17.84
CA PRO A 354 -19.56 -3.08 17.38
C PRO A 354 -18.36 -2.71 18.26
N VAL A 355 -17.25 -2.32 17.64
CA VAL A 355 -16.01 -1.97 18.33
C VAL A 355 -15.47 -0.62 17.88
N LEU A 356 -15.09 0.19 18.86
CA LEU A 356 -14.29 1.39 18.67
C LEU A 356 -12.87 1.11 19.14
N TRP A 357 -11.92 1.22 18.22
CA TRP A 357 -10.50 1.11 18.50
C TRP A 357 -9.94 2.52 18.68
N ARG A 358 -9.26 2.77 19.80
CA ARG A 358 -8.53 4.01 20.07
C ARG A 358 -7.05 3.70 20.11
N VAL A 359 -6.29 4.19 19.14
CA VAL A 359 -4.86 3.89 19.00
C VAL A 359 -4.05 5.09 19.49
N ARG A 360 -3.29 4.88 20.57
CA ARG A 360 -2.38 5.83 21.20
C ARG A 360 -0.98 5.75 20.59
N PHE A 361 -0.31 6.89 20.57
CA PHE A 361 1.08 7.02 20.15
C PHE A 361 1.96 7.54 21.28
N ASP A 362 3.24 7.23 21.20
CA ASP A 362 4.23 7.88 22.07
C ASP A 362 4.36 9.36 21.67
N PRO A 363 4.10 10.32 22.57
CA PRO A 363 4.03 11.74 22.23
C PRO A 363 5.40 12.32 21.81
N VAL A 364 6.49 11.69 22.22
CA VAL A 364 7.86 12.15 21.95
C VAL A 364 8.46 11.39 20.77
N ARG A 365 8.44 10.06 20.85
CA ARG A 365 9.08 9.18 19.85
C ARG A 365 8.21 8.95 18.63
N ARG A 366 6.90 9.18 18.74
CA ARG A 366 5.90 8.95 17.69
C ARG A 366 5.94 7.51 17.18
N CYS A 367 5.23 7.22 16.09
CA CYS A 367 5.30 5.94 15.40
C CYS A 367 5.95 6.14 14.03
N LYS A 368 6.95 5.31 13.71
CA LYS A 368 7.78 5.42 12.49
C LYS A 368 7.24 4.64 11.29
N HIS A 369 6.18 3.88 11.50
CA HIS A 369 5.59 2.97 10.53
C HIS A 369 4.11 3.28 10.33
N VAL A 370 3.74 4.56 10.34
CA VAL A 370 2.38 5.02 10.08
C VAL A 370 2.51 6.36 9.38
N ASN A 371 1.58 6.67 8.48
CA ASN A 371 1.59 7.94 7.79
C ASN A 371 0.19 8.43 7.48
N TYR A 372 0.04 9.74 7.37
CA TYR A 372 -1.20 10.37 6.97
C TYR A 372 -1.35 10.28 5.46
N VAL A 373 -2.43 9.66 5.03
CA VAL A 373 -2.71 9.42 3.61
C VAL A 373 -3.88 10.26 3.10
N GLY A 374 -4.50 11.08 3.95
CA GLY A 374 -5.62 11.94 3.57
C GLY A 374 -5.29 12.91 2.43
N ALA A 375 -4.05 13.40 2.35
CA ALA A 375 -3.60 14.26 1.24
C ALA A 375 -3.45 13.52 -0.10
N LEU A 376 -3.31 12.20 -0.06
CA LEU A 376 -3.21 11.34 -1.25
C LEU A 376 -4.53 10.66 -1.59
N SER A 377 -5.52 10.73 -0.69
CA SER A 377 -6.77 10.00 -0.81
C SER A 377 -7.59 10.44 -2.02
N THR A 378 -8.15 9.48 -2.75
CA THR A 378 -9.16 9.75 -3.79
C THR A 378 -10.57 9.85 -3.19
N ALA A 379 -10.78 9.28 -2.00
CA ALA A 379 -11.97 9.55 -1.21
C ALA A 379 -11.99 11.02 -0.81
N SER A 380 -13.18 11.58 -0.60
CA SER A 380 -13.30 12.94 -0.06
C SER A 380 -12.40 13.08 1.16
N SER A 381 -11.58 14.14 1.21
CA SER A 381 -10.52 14.44 2.21
C SER A 381 -10.94 14.45 3.68
N ARG A 382 -12.16 14.04 3.98
CA ARG A 382 -12.83 14.08 5.28
C ARG A 382 -12.47 12.93 6.20
N GLU A 383 -11.95 11.81 5.68
CA GLU A 383 -11.65 10.66 6.54
C GLU A 383 -10.42 10.88 7.42
N ALA A 384 -9.56 11.85 7.07
CA ALA A 384 -8.33 12.14 7.81
C ALA A 384 -7.55 10.85 8.15
N GLU A 385 -7.33 10.02 7.13
CA GLU A 385 -6.86 8.65 7.29
C GLU A 385 -5.37 8.58 7.68
N PHE A 386 -5.09 7.79 8.71
CA PHE A 386 -3.77 7.43 9.19
C PHE A 386 -3.61 5.92 9.06
N LEU A 387 -2.65 5.51 8.23
CA LEU A 387 -2.56 4.14 7.73
C LEU A 387 -1.33 3.42 8.28
N PHE A 388 -1.57 2.28 8.93
CA PHE A 388 -0.52 1.37 9.40
C PHE A 388 -0.32 0.22 8.41
N PRO A 389 0.94 -0.19 8.15
CA PRO A 389 1.26 -1.32 7.29
C PRO A 389 0.85 -2.67 7.92
N PRO A 390 0.78 -3.74 7.12
CA PRO A 390 0.64 -5.10 7.61
C PRO A 390 1.66 -5.44 8.68
N TYR A 391 1.24 -6.24 9.65
CA TYR A 391 2.02 -6.72 10.80
C TYR A 391 2.48 -5.63 11.78
N SER A 392 1.76 -4.51 11.82
CA SER A 392 1.95 -3.48 12.86
C SER A 392 1.63 -4.00 14.26
N VAL A 393 2.40 -3.54 15.23
CA VAL A 393 2.37 -4.04 16.61
C VAL A 393 1.60 -3.11 17.52
N PHE A 394 0.70 -3.70 18.31
CA PHE A 394 -0.12 -3.00 19.28
C PHE A 394 -0.07 -3.69 20.64
N SER A 395 -0.23 -2.91 21.71
CA SER A 395 -0.42 -3.40 23.08
C SER A 395 -1.77 -2.96 23.61
N VAL A 396 -2.56 -3.84 24.20
CA VAL A 396 -3.86 -3.47 24.79
C VAL A 396 -3.62 -2.69 26.08
N LEU A 397 -4.01 -1.41 26.10
CA LEU A 397 -3.91 -0.55 27.28
C LEU A 397 -5.16 -0.65 28.16
N ARG A 398 -6.34 -0.65 27.53
CA ARG A 398 -7.62 -0.61 28.22
C ARG A 398 -8.69 -1.34 27.41
N LEU A 399 -9.62 -1.95 28.12
CA LEU A 399 -10.79 -2.59 27.54
C LEU A 399 -12.02 -2.14 28.31
N GLU A 400 -12.98 -1.51 27.62
CA GLU A 400 -14.24 -1.07 28.22
C GLU A 400 -15.42 -1.68 27.50
N ARG A 401 -16.33 -2.26 28.28
CA ARG A 401 -17.56 -2.85 27.78
C ARG A 401 -18.72 -1.91 28.11
N SER A 402 -19.50 -1.58 27.10
CA SER A 402 -20.77 -0.89 27.26
C SER A 402 -21.89 -1.75 26.68
N GLN A 403 -23.15 -1.38 26.96
CA GLN A 403 -24.31 -2.02 26.33
C GLN A 403 -24.35 -1.81 24.80
N ARG A 404 -23.63 -0.82 24.27
CA ARG A 404 -23.71 -0.43 22.84
C ARG A 404 -22.53 -0.90 22.00
N HIS A 405 -21.34 -0.93 22.60
CA HIS A 405 -20.10 -1.24 21.89
C HIS A 405 -19.00 -1.65 22.88
N LEU A 406 -17.97 -2.30 22.35
CA LEU A 406 -16.69 -2.51 23.00
C LEU A 406 -15.75 -1.36 22.63
N MET A 407 -15.03 -0.80 23.59
CA MET A 407 -13.92 0.11 23.36
C MET A 407 -12.61 -0.59 23.69
N VAL A 408 -11.68 -0.63 22.73
CA VAL A 408 -10.34 -1.18 22.91
C VAL A 408 -9.33 -0.07 22.71
N GLU A 409 -8.62 0.30 23.78
CA GLU A 409 -7.53 1.26 23.71
C GLU A 409 -6.22 0.51 23.51
N LEU A 410 -5.49 0.87 22.46
CA LEU A 410 -4.25 0.25 22.02
C LEU A 410 -3.11 1.26 22.10
N GLN A 411 -1.91 0.80 22.46
CA GLN A 411 -0.66 1.51 22.24
C GLN A 411 0.00 0.99 20.97
N ALA A 412 0.17 1.85 19.96
CA ALA A 412 1.00 1.53 18.81
C ALA A 412 2.47 1.45 19.24
N ALA A 413 3.21 0.45 18.72
CA ALA A 413 4.66 0.41 18.86
C ALA A 413 5.30 1.63 18.17
N VAL A 414 6.44 2.09 18.69
CA VAL A 414 7.20 3.17 18.06
C VAL A 414 7.77 2.72 16.71
N ASP A 415 8.27 1.48 16.66
CA ASP A 415 8.94 0.92 15.49
C ASP A 415 8.80 -0.60 15.48
N ASN A 416 8.20 -1.16 14.42
CA ASN A 416 7.98 -2.60 14.29
C ASN A 416 9.27 -3.41 14.23
N LEU A 417 10.41 -2.79 13.90
CA LEU A 417 11.71 -3.45 13.82
C LEU A 417 12.26 -3.90 15.19
N HIS A 418 11.80 -3.28 16.29
CA HIS A 418 12.25 -3.62 17.64
C HIS A 418 11.28 -4.57 18.37
N GLU A 419 10.28 -5.07 17.66
CA GLU A 419 9.20 -5.88 18.22
C GLU A 419 9.37 -7.34 17.84
N PRO A 420 9.08 -8.31 18.74
CA PRO A 420 9.22 -9.72 18.42
C PRO A 420 8.37 -10.13 17.20
N ILE A 421 8.92 -10.96 16.32
CA ILE A 421 8.23 -11.42 15.10
C ILE A 421 7.28 -12.60 15.39
N GLU A 422 7.44 -13.21 16.56
CA GLU A 422 6.68 -14.35 17.08
C GLU A 422 5.42 -13.92 17.84
N LEU A 423 5.18 -12.59 17.99
CA LEU A 423 3.96 -12.10 18.63
C LEU A 423 2.71 -12.71 17.98
N PRO A 424 1.67 -13.03 18.79
CA PRO A 424 0.45 -13.59 18.25
C PRO A 424 -0.21 -12.63 17.27
N LEU A 425 -0.84 -13.18 16.23
CA LEU A 425 -1.64 -12.38 15.32
C LEU A 425 -3.02 -12.14 15.92
N ALA A 426 -3.55 -10.92 15.77
CA ALA A 426 -4.94 -10.65 16.09
C ALA A 426 -5.85 -11.61 15.28
N PRO A 427 -6.78 -12.32 15.94
CA PRO A 427 -7.68 -13.26 15.26
C PRO A 427 -8.67 -12.52 14.34
N TRP A 428 -8.90 -11.24 14.62
CA TRP A 428 -9.74 -10.35 13.86
C TRP A 428 -9.15 -8.94 13.86
N SER A 429 -9.15 -8.29 12.70
CA SER A 429 -8.62 -6.94 12.48
C SER A 429 -9.34 -6.27 11.31
#